data_AF-A0A4Y3G0D9-F1
#
_entry.id   AF-A0A4Y3G0D9-F1
#
_cell.length_a   1.000
_cell.length_b   1.000
_cell.length_c   1.000
_cell.angle_alpha   90.00
_cell.angle_beta   90.00
_cell.angle_gamma   90.00
#
_symmetry.space_group_name_H-M   'P 1'
#
loop_
_entity.id
_entity.type
_entity.pdbx_description
1 polymer ?
#
loop_
_entity_poly.entity_id
_entity_poly.type
_entity_poly.pdbx_seq_one_letter_code
_entity_poly.pdbx_strand_id
1 'polypeptide(L)'
;MDNLNTHVPGSLYETFQPDKAKAIWDRFEFVYTPKHGSWLNIAEIELNVLTGQCLNRRIDDIMVVKKEVLAWQKFRNNKNAKVKWQFTTEDARIKLSRLYPIL
;
A
#
# COMPACT_ATOMS: atom_id res chain seq x y z
N MET A 1 -0.54 -6.02 -2.05
CA MET A 1 -0.01 -6.11 -0.68
C MET A 1 1.51 -6.15 -0.75
N ASP A 2 2.24 -5.56 0.20
CA ASP A 2 3.69 -5.72 0.22
C ASP A 2 4.09 -7.15 0.67
N ASN A 3 5.39 -7.43 0.75
CA ASN A 3 5.93 -8.77 1.08
C ASN A 3 6.37 -8.89 2.55
N LEU A 4 5.79 -8.13 3.47
CA LEU A 4 6.05 -8.30 4.90
C LEU A 4 5.66 -9.72 5.33
N ASN A 5 6.42 -10.31 6.25
CA ASN A 5 6.20 -11.70 6.70
C ASN A 5 4.81 -11.92 7.34
N THR A 6 4.18 -10.87 7.88
CA THR A 6 2.82 -10.90 8.43
C THR A 6 1.73 -10.70 7.38
N HIS A 7 2.08 -10.32 6.16
CA HIS A 7 1.15 -10.14 5.05
C HIS A 7 0.91 -11.45 4.30
N VAL A 8 0.79 -12.54 5.06
CA VAL A 8 0.41 -13.84 4.54
C VAL A 8 -1.00 -14.16 5.01
N PRO A 9 -1.76 -14.91 4.22
CA PRO A 9 -3.11 -15.25 4.62
C PRO A 9 -3.18 -16.11 5.91
N GLY A 10 -2.10 -16.81 6.27
CA GLY A 10 -1.97 -17.52 7.54
C GLY A 10 -2.18 -16.63 8.77
N SER A 11 -1.84 -15.35 8.70
CA SER A 11 -2.04 -14.38 9.78
C SER A 11 -3.52 -14.22 10.17
N LEU A 12 -4.45 -14.49 9.23
CA LEU A 12 -5.88 -14.51 9.55
C LEU A 12 -6.24 -15.63 10.52
N TYR A 13 -5.60 -16.80 10.40
CA TYR A 13 -5.82 -17.96 11.27
C TYR A 13 -5.13 -17.81 12.62
N GLU A 14 -4.09 -16.98 12.71
CA GLU A 14 -3.49 -16.61 14.00
C GLU A 14 -4.40 -15.67 14.81
N THR A 15 -5.25 -14.88 14.14
CA THR A 15 -6.10 -13.87 14.77
C THR A 15 -7.55 -14.32 14.97
N PHE A 16 -8.11 -15.11 14.05
CA PHE A 16 -9.52 -15.48 14.02
C PHE A 16 -9.72 -17.00 14.07
N GLN A 17 -10.89 -17.42 14.58
CA GLN A 17 -11.30 -18.82 14.46
C GLN A 17 -11.33 -19.27 13.00
N PRO A 18 -11.05 -20.55 12.70
CA PRO A 18 -10.86 -21.05 11.33
C PRO A 18 -11.97 -20.67 10.36
N ASP A 19 -13.24 -20.83 10.74
CA ASP A 19 -14.38 -20.51 9.87
C ASP A 19 -14.41 -19.03 9.48
N LYS A 20 -14.11 -18.15 10.44
CA LYS A 20 -14.05 -16.70 10.22
C LYS A 20 -12.81 -16.31 9.40
N ALA A 21 -11.66 -16.91 9.68
CA ALA A 21 -10.43 -16.67 8.92
C ALA A 21 -10.62 -17.06 7.45
N LYS A 22 -11.19 -18.24 7.18
CA LYS A 22 -11.49 -18.73 5.84
C LYS A 22 -12.52 -17.84 5.11
N ALA A 23 -13.59 -17.44 5.80
CA ALA A 23 -14.58 -16.53 5.23
C ALA A 23 -14.00 -15.16 4.85
N ILE A 24 -12.99 -14.65 5.58
CA ILE A 24 -12.28 -13.43 5.22
C ILE A 24 -11.33 -13.68 4.05
N TRP A 25 -10.56 -14.76 4.09
CA TRP A 25 -9.67 -15.15 3.00
C TRP A 25 -10.42 -15.18 1.67
N ASP A 26 -11.58 -15.84 1.64
CA ASP A 26 -12.33 -16.10 0.40
C ASP A 26 -12.91 -14.84 -0.24
N ARG A 27 -12.84 -13.68 0.44
CA ARG A 27 -13.29 -12.39 -0.09
C ARG A 27 -12.22 -11.66 -0.89
N PHE A 28 -10.96 -12.08 -0.84
CA PHE A 28 -9.85 -11.32 -1.41
C PHE A 28 -8.91 -12.19 -2.23
N GLU A 29 -8.45 -11.63 -3.34
CA GLU A 29 -7.28 -12.13 -4.05
C GLU A 29 -6.04 -11.35 -3.58
N PHE A 30 -5.04 -12.08 -3.08
CA PHE A 30 -3.79 -11.48 -2.61
C PHE A 30 -2.84 -11.26 -3.78
N VAL A 31 -2.82 -10.05 -4.32
CA VAL A 31 -1.83 -9.62 -5.31
C VAL A 31 -0.67 -8.93 -4.60
N TYR A 32 0.52 -9.54 -4.65
CA TYR A 32 1.73 -9.00 -4.02
C TYR A 32 2.46 -8.04 -4.95
N THR A 33 2.94 -6.93 -4.40
CA THR A 33 3.83 -6.02 -5.15
C THR A 33 5.17 -6.72 -5.40
N PRO A 34 5.84 -6.50 -6.54
CA PRO A 34 7.16 -7.06 -6.77
C PRO A 34 8.15 -6.66 -5.68
N LYS A 35 9.12 -7.53 -5.38
CA LYS A 35 10.24 -7.20 -4.49
C LYS A 35 10.97 -5.98 -5.03
N HIS A 36 11.30 -5.03 -4.15
CA HIS A 36 11.88 -3.72 -4.51
C HIS A 36 11.00 -2.84 -5.44
N GLY A 37 9.71 -3.17 -5.57
CA GLY A 37 8.74 -2.42 -6.36
C GLY A 37 7.85 -1.48 -5.54
N SER A 38 8.38 -0.84 -4.50
CA SER A 38 7.63 0.08 -3.61
C SER A 38 6.91 1.21 -4.38
N TRP A 39 7.48 1.66 -5.48
CA TRP A 39 6.89 2.68 -6.35
C TRP A 39 5.60 2.24 -7.06
N LEU A 40 5.25 0.95 -7.03
CA LEU A 40 3.95 0.41 -7.46
C LEU A 40 2.95 0.26 -6.30
N ASN A 41 3.38 0.46 -5.05
CA ASN A 41 2.53 0.32 -3.87
C ASN A 41 1.76 1.63 -3.63
N ILE A 42 0.44 1.59 -3.87
CA ILE A 42 -0.46 2.75 -3.70
C ILE A 42 -0.40 3.30 -2.26
N ALA A 43 -0.29 2.42 -1.26
CA ALA A 43 -0.24 2.86 0.13
C ALA A 43 1.03 3.68 0.41
N GLU A 44 2.19 3.24 -0.08
CA GLU A 44 3.46 3.96 0.08
C GLU A 44 3.47 5.29 -0.68
N ILE A 45 2.86 5.33 -1.88
CA ILE A 45 2.67 6.59 -2.63
C ILE A 45 1.87 7.58 -1.80
N GLU A 46 0.73 7.17 -1.24
CA GLU A 46 -0.13 8.07 -0.47
C GLU A 46 0.51 8.50 0.86
N LEU A 47 1.29 7.63 1.51
CA LEU A 47 2.10 7.98 2.67
C LEU A 47 3.18 9.02 2.35
N ASN A 48 3.78 8.99 1.16
CA ASN A 48 4.70 10.04 0.71
C ASN A 48 3.96 11.38 0.54
N VAL A 49 2.77 11.37 -0.06
CA VAL A 49 1.93 12.57 -0.19
C VAL A 49 1.55 13.14 1.19
N LEU A 50 1.11 12.29 2.13
CA LEU A 50 0.85 12.68 3.52
C LEU A 50 2.10 13.31 4.16
N THR A 51 3.26 12.68 3.97
CA THR A 51 4.52 13.16 4.51
C THR A 51 4.84 14.56 3.99
N GLY A 52 4.77 14.78 2.67
CA GLY A 52 5.06 16.08 2.07
C GLY A 52 4.04 17.17 2.42
N GLN A 53 2.75 16.83 2.53
CA GLN A 53 1.68 17.81 2.72
C GLN A 53 1.36 18.12 4.19
N CYS A 54 1.54 17.16 5.09
CA CYS A 54 1.08 17.27 6.48
C CYS A 54 2.21 17.11 7.50
N LEU A 55 3.08 16.11 7.29
CA LEU A 55 4.08 15.71 8.28
C LEU A 55 5.49 16.28 8.03
N ASN A 56 5.66 17.16 7.05
CA ASN A 56 6.94 17.81 6.72
C ASN A 56 7.29 18.94 7.72
N ARG A 57 7.17 18.64 9.01
CA ARG A 57 7.43 19.54 10.15
C ARG A 57 7.67 18.72 11.41
N ARG A 58 8.35 19.29 12.40
CA ARG A 58 8.48 18.64 13.71
C ARG A 58 7.16 18.72 14.47
N ILE A 59 6.74 17.59 15.02
CA ILE A 59 5.59 17.45 15.91
C ILE A 59 6.07 16.54 17.05
N ASP A 60 6.05 17.05 18.27
CA ASP A 60 6.57 16.40 19.47
C ASP A 60 5.51 15.56 20.21
N ASP A 61 4.23 15.80 19.94
CA ASP A 61 3.10 15.07 20.51
C ASP A 61 2.40 14.16 19.48
N ILE A 62 2.32 12.86 19.79
CA ILE A 62 1.61 11.86 18.99
C ILE A 62 0.11 12.16 18.84
N MET A 63 -0.51 12.82 19.82
CA MET A 63 -1.92 13.22 19.74
C MET A 63 -2.12 14.31 18.69
N VAL A 64 -1.17 15.24 18.57
CA VAL A 64 -1.15 16.23 17.50
C VAL A 64 -0.95 15.55 16.15
N VAL A 65 -0.01 14.62 16.03
CA VAL A 65 0.18 13.84 14.78
C VAL A 65 -1.13 13.17 14.36
N LYS A 66 -1.82 12.47 15.27
CA LYS A 66 -3.11 11.81 14.98
C LYS A 66 -4.16 12.80 14.49
N LYS A 67 -4.31 13.94 15.16
CA LYS A 67 -5.29 14.98 14.78
C LYS A 67 -5.01 15.52 13.38
N GLU A 68 -3.76 15.82 13.08
CA GLU A 68 -3.32 16.38 11.80
C GLU A 68 -3.51 15.38 10.65
N VAL A 69 -3.10 14.12 10.85
CA VAL A 69 -3.30 13.04 9.87
C VAL A 69 -4.79 12.83 9.59
N LEU A 70 -5.65 12.83 10.61
CA LEU A 70 -7.10 12.69 10.44
C LEU A 70 -7.71 13.87 9.67
N ALA A 71 -7.27 15.10 9.97
CA ALA A 71 -7.72 16.28 9.24
C ALA A 71 -7.28 16.23 7.77
N TRP A 72 -6.02 15.86 7.52
CA TRP A 72 -5.49 15.68 6.17
C TRP A 72 -6.22 14.58 5.41
N GLN A 73 -6.46 13.41 6.02
CA GLN A 73 -7.16 12.29 5.39
C GLN A 73 -8.58 12.69 4.98
N LYS A 74 -9.33 13.39 5.85
CA LYS A 74 -10.66 13.92 5.52
C LYS A 74 -10.62 14.87 4.32
N PHE A 75 -9.67 15.79 4.30
CA PHE A 75 -9.49 16.71 3.17
C PHE A 75 -9.14 15.96 1.88
N ARG A 76 -8.22 15.00 1.95
CA ARG A 76 -7.68 14.25 0.82
C ARG A 76 -8.71 13.32 0.20
N ASN A 77 -9.49 12.60 1.02
CA ASN A 77 -10.57 11.71 0.55
C ASN A 77 -11.62 12.47 -0.29
N ASN A 78 -11.89 13.73 0.04
CA ASN A 78 -12.82 14.57 -0.73
C ASN A 78 -12.29 15.01 -2.11
N LYS A 79 -11.02 14.75 -2.44
CA LYS A 79 -10.43 15.11 -3.73
C LYS A 79 -10.57 14.03 -4.80
N ASN A 80 -11.02 12.82 -4.43
CA ASN A 80 -11.14 11.67 -5.36
C ASN A 80 -9.92 11.48 -6.26
N ALA A 81 -8.73 11.75 -5.71
CA ALA A 81 -7.50 11.70 -6.48
C ALA A 81 -7.20 10.26 -6.90
N LYS A 82 -6.82 10.09 -8.16
CA LYS A 82 -6.45 8.79 -8.73
C LYS A 82 -4.96 8.77 -8.99
N VAL A 83 -4.36 7.59 -8.83
CA VAL A 83 -3.00 7.37 -9.30
C VAL A 83 -3.02 7.36 -10.84
N LYS A 84 -2.28 8.28 -11.46
CA LYS A 84 -2.07 8.30 -12.90
C LYS A 84 -0.87 7.42 -13.23
N TRP A 85 -1.11 6.14 -13.47
CA TRP A 85 -0.08 5.21 -13.90
C TRP A 85 0.42 5.60 -15.29
N GLN A 86 1.72 5.85 -15.42
CA GLN A 86 2.38 6.18 -16.69
C GLN A 86 3.32 5.08 -17.18
N PHE A 87 3.65 4.12 -16.31
CA PHE A 87 4.52 3.01 -16.65
C PHE A 87 3.68 1.81 -17.07
N THR A 88 3.83 1.37 -18.32
CA THR A 88 3.05 0.27 -18.89
C THR A 88 3.70 -1.08 -18.67
N THR A 89 2.94 -2.15 -18.89
CA THR A 89 3.46 -3.52 -18.90
C THR A 89 4.50 -3.74 -19.99
N GLU A 90 4.32 -3.09 -21.14
CA GLU A 90 5.24 -3.09 -22.27
C GLU A 90 6.58 -2.43 -21.88
N ASP A 91 6.51 -1.25 -21.23
CA ASP A 91 7.69 -0.56 -20.70
C ASP A 91 8.43 -1.42 -19.66
N ALA A 92 7.68 -2.14 -18.81
CA ALA A 92 8.23 -3.02 -17.80
C ALA A 92 9.04 -4.17 -18.43
N ARG A 93 8.57 -4.78 -19.51
CA ARG A 93 9.27 -5.88 -20.19
C ARG A 93 10.61 -5.44 -20.77
N ILE A 94 10.71 -4.20 -21.22
CA ILE A 94 11.95 -3.64 -21.77
C ILE A 94 12.89 -3.21 -20.63
N LYS A 95 12.38 -2.38 -19.70
CA LYS A 95 13.20 -1.73 -18.66
C LYS A 95 13.59 -2.66 -17.52
N LEU A 96 12.76 -3.66 -17.22
CA LEU A 96 12.96 -4.68 -16.18
C LEU A 96 13.22 -6.06 -16.79
N SER A 97 13.80 -6.11 -17.99
CA SER A 97 14.07 -7.35 -18.74
C SER A 97 14.81 -8.43 -17.92
N ARG A 98 15.70 -8.02 -17.01
CA ARG A 98 16.39 -8.94 -16.08
C ARG A 98 15.42 -9.63 -15.09
N LEU A 99 14.33 -8.96 -14.70
CA LEU A 99 13.33 -9.49 -13.77
C LEU A 99 12.22 -10.27 -14.50
N TYR A 100 12.02 -9.99 -15.78
CA TYR A 100 11.04 -10.65 -16.64
C TYR A 100 11.74 -11.23 -17.88
N PRO A 101 12.47 -12.35 -17.75
CA PRO A 101 13.02 -13.01 -18.93
C PRO A 101 11.87 -13.39 -19.86
N ILE A 102 12.00 -12.99 -21.13
CA ILE A 102 11.07 -13.35 -22.18
C ILE A 102 11.18 -14.86 -22.36
N LEU A 103 10.07 -15.57 -22.13
CA LEU A 103 9.94 -17.00 -22.45
C LEU A 103 10.04 -17.22 -23.97
#